data_AF-A0A7K5CWN2-F1
#
_entry.id   AF-A0A7K5CWN2-F1
#
_cell.length_a   1.000
_cell.length_b   1.000
_cell.length_c   1.000
_cell.angle_alpha   90.00
_cell.angle_beta   90.00
_cell.angle_gamma   90.00
#
_symmetry.space_group_name_H-M   'P 1'
#
loop_
_entity.id
_entity.type
_entity.pdbx_description
1 polymer ?
#
loop_
_entity_poly.entity_id
_entity_poly.type
_entity_poly.pdbx_seq_one_letter_code
_entity_poly.pdbx_strand_id
1 'polypeptide(L)'
;QDAEVVRTRDPQRLAQCDVVVDVGGEYDPERHRYDHHQRSFAESMRSLRPDKPWSTKLSSAGLVYCHFGSQILAALLGQPEDGPVVTALYDKLYENFVEEIDAIDNGIAQAEGEPRYALTTTLSARVGHLNPRWNDPDQDTEVG
;
A
#
# COMPACT_ATOMS: atom_id res chain seq x y z
N GLN A 1 -13.97 -16.00 -8.69
CA GLN A 1 -13.98 -17.34 -8.08
C GLN A 1 -13.40 -18.28 -9.14
N ASP A 2 -12.41 -19.08 -8.76
CA ASP A 2 -11.41 -19.78 -9.61
C ASP A 2 -10.30 -18.85 -10.18
N ALA A 3 -9.34 -18.47 -9.32
CA ALA A 3 -8.11 -17.80 -9.73
C ALA A 3 -6.92 -18.74 -9.51
N GLU A 4 -6.02 -18.85 -10.50
CA GLU A 4 -4.76 -19.58 -10.36
C GLU A 4 -3.75 -18.72 -9.61
N VAL A 5 -3.20 -19.23 -8.51
CA VAL A 5 -2.12 -18.57 -7.76
C VAL A 5 -0.78 -19.14 -8.24
N VAL A 6 0.02 -18.29 -8.87
CA VAL A 6 1.35 -18.65 -9.36
C VAL A 6 2.40 -17.90 -8.55
N ARG A 7 3.19 -18.63 -7.74
CA ARG A 7 4.34 -18.05 -7.04
C ARG A 7 5.53 -17.93 -7.99
N THR A 8 5.92 -16.71 -8.34
CA THR A 8 7.03 -16.45 -9.26
C THR A 8 7.74 -15.14 -8.93
N ARG A 9 9.03 -15.06 -9.29
CA ARG A 9 9.81 -13.80 -9.33
C ARG A 9 10.36 -13.52 -10.73
N ASP A 10 9.91 -14.28 -11.73
CA ASP A 10 10.34 -14.16 -13.12
C ASP A 10 9.85 -12.82 -13.71
N PRO A 11 10.75 -11.90 -14.07
CA PRO A 11 10.36 -10.62 -14.66
C PRO A 11 9.57 -10.76 -15.97
N GLN A 12 9.81 -11.83 -16.75
CA GLN A 12 9.09 -12.05 -18.01
C GLN A 12 7.63 -12.40 -17.78
N ARG A 13 7.32 -13.10 -16.68
CA ARG A 13 5.94 -13.36 -16.26
C ARG A 13 5.28 -12.12 -15.71
N LEU A 14 5.98 -11.35 -14.86
CA LEU A 14 5.45 -10.09 -14.32
C LEU A 14 5.15 -9.06 -15.43
N ALA A 15 5.93 -9.05 -16.51
CA ALA A 15 5.70 -8.20 -17.66
C ALA A 15 4.38 -8.50 -18.40
N GLN A 16 3.83 -9.70 -18.25
CA GLN A 16 2.57 -10.12 -18.87
C GLN A 16 1.34 -9.77 -18.03
N CYS A 17 1.51 -9.42 -16.75
CA CYS A 17 0.41 -9.08 -15.86
C CYS A 17 -0.20 -7.71 -16.23
N ASP A 18 -1.52 -7.62 -16.14
CA ASP A 18 -2.25 -6.35 -16.32
C ASP A 18 -1.88 -5.34 -15.24
N VAL A 19 -1.77 -5.80 -13.99
CA VAL A 19 -1.40 -5.00 -12.83
C VAL A 19 -0.30 -5.71 -12.05
N VAL A 20 0.70 -4.96 -11.60
CA VAL A 20 1.77 -5.46 -10.73
C VAL A 20 1.91 -4.51 -9.55
N VAL A 21 1.88 -5.06 -8.34
CA VAL A 21 1.92 -4.31 -7.08
C VAL A 21 3.01 -4.92 -6.21
N ASP A 22 3.80 -4.09 -5.54
CA ASP A 22 4.79 -4.49 -4.53
C ASP A 22 5.98 -5.33 -5.01
N VAL A 23 6.01 -5.66 -6.30
CA VAL A 23 7.09 -6.42 -6.93
C VAL A 23 7.40 -5.86 -8.31
N GLY A 24 8.53 -6.27 -8.86
CA GLY A 24 8.94 -5.93 -10.23
C GLY A 24 9.88 -4.73 -10.34
N GLY A 25 10.08 -3.97 -9.25
CA GLY A 25 11.05 -2.88 -9.18
C GLY A 25 10.70 -1.69 -10.06
N GLU A 26 9.42 -1.47 -10.37
CA GLU A 26 8.96 -0.39 -11.27
C GLU A 26 7.73 0.35 -10.70
N TYR A 27 7.76 1.68 -10.73
CA TYR A 27 6.59 2.54 -10.55
C TYR A 27 6.27 3.20 -11.88
N ASP A 28 5.16 2.79 -12.48
CA ASP A 28 4.64 3.31 -13.74
C ASP A 28 3.10 3.20 -13.70
N PRO A 29 2.39 4.29 -13.38
CA PRO A 29 0.93 4.25 -13.26
C PRO A 29 0.21 4.04 -14.60
N GLU A 30 0.83 4.41 -15.73
CA GLU A 30 0.25 4.18 -17.07
C GLU A 30 0.26 2.69 -17.42
N ARG A 31 1.26 1.95 -16.91
CA ARG A 31 1.39 0.50 -17.07
C ARG A 31 0.91 -0.28 -15.84
N HIS A 32 0.22 0.37 -14.89
CA HIS A 32 -0.25 -0.25 -13.65
C HIS A 32 0.85 -1.03 -12.89
N ARG A 33 2.02 -0.41 -12.74
CA ARG A 33 3.14 -0.90 -11.93
C ARG A 33 3.26 -0.03 -10.69
N TYR A 34 3.05 -0.64 -9.52
CA TYR A 34 2.97 0.04 -8.23
C TYR A 34 3.92 -0.60 -7.23
N ASP A 35 5.21 -0.49 -7.50
CA ASP A 35 6.28 -0.90 -6.59
C ASP A 35 7.05 0.34 -6.11
N HIS A 36 7.47 0.34 -4.84
CA HIS A 36 8.20 1.41 -4.17
C HIS A 36 9.64 1.02 -3.76
N HIS A 37 10.04 -0.25 -3.98
CA HIS A 37 11.31 -0.82 -3.53
C HIS A 37 12.55 -0.29 -4.28
N GLN A 38 12.39 0.58 -5.27
CA GLN A 38 13.51 1.16 -6.01
C GLN A 38 14.27 2.13 -5.10
N ARG A 39 15.62 2.08 -5.15
CA ARG A 39 16.46 3.01 -4.37
C ARG A 39 16.19 4.47 -4.70
N SER A 40 15.78 4.75 -5.93
CA SER A 40 15.47 6.10 -6.41
C SER A 40 14.04 6.55 -6.09
N PHE A 41 13.17 5.65 -5.63
CA PHE A 41 11.78 5.98 -5.38
C PHE A 41 11.65 6.81 -4.10
N ALA A 42 11.09 8.00 -4.26
CA ALA A 42 10.95 9.02 -3.21
C ALA A 42 9.58 9.72 -3.27
N GLU A 43 8.61 9.12 -3.98
CA GLU A 43 7.30 9.73 -4.15
C GLU A 43 6.49 9.70 -2.85
N SER A 44 5.71 10.75 -2.65
CA SER A 44 4.78 10.98 -1.55
C SER A 44 3.42 11.37 -2.12
N MET A 45 2.37 11.40 -1.29
CA MET A 45 1.07 11.92 -1.76
C MET A 45 1.20 13.35 -2.27
N ARG A 46 1.98 14.22 -1.61
CA ARG A 46 2.23 15.60 -2.04
C ARG A 46 2.96 15.71 -3.38
N SER A 47 3.94 14.84 -3.66
CA SER A 47 4.69 14.93 -4.93
C SER A 47 3.85 14.49 -6.12
N LEU A 48 2.98 13.49 -5.93
CA LEU A 48 2.07 13.00 -6.97
C LEU A 48 0.77 13.82 -7.07
N ARG A 49 0.30 14.38 -5.94
CA ARG A 49 -0.87 15.25 -5.83
C ARG A 49 -0.54 16.54 -5.08
N PRO A 50 -0.14 17.60 -5.81
CA PRO A 50 0.34 18.86 -5.21
C PRO A 50 -0.68 19.60 -4.33
N ASP A 51 -1.98 19.30 -4.44
CA ASP A 51 -3.04 19.83 -3.58
C ASP A 51 -3.07 19.18 -2.18
N LYS A 52 -2.37 18.07 -2.00
CA LYS A 52 -2.32 17.31 -0.74
C LYS A 52 -1.09 17.65 0.10
N PRO A 53 -1.20 17.69 1.44
CA PRO A 53 -0.11 18.17 2.28
C PRO A 53 0.94 17.10 2.63
N TRP A 54 0.61 15.81 2.53
CA TRP A 54 1.37 14.73 3.15
C TRP A 54 2.65 14.36 2.40
N SER A 55 3.76 14.27 3.13
CA SER A 55 5.10 14.02 2.58
C SER A 55 5.64 12.63 2.92
N THR A 56 4.87 11.79 3.60
CA THR A 56 5.23 10.39 3.87
C THR A 56 5.48 9.66 2.56
N LYS A 57 6.60 8.96 2.47
CA LYS A 57 6.96 8.14 1.31
C LYS A 57 5.89 7.05 1.14
N LEU A 58 5.35 6.90 -0.07
CA LEU A 58 4.29 5.93 -0.32
C LEU A 58 4.83 4.50 -0.34
N SER A 59 4.05 3.56 0.17
CA SER A 59 4.16 2.13 -0.11
C SER A 59 3.38 1.79 -1.38
N SER A 60 3.43 0.52 -1.78
CA SER A 60 2.57 -0.01 -2.85
C SER A 60 1.07 0.19 -2.54
N ALA A 61 0.66 0.09 -1.27
CA ALA A 61 -0.72 0.36 -0.85
C ALA A 61 -1.09 1.85 -1.01
N GLY A 62 -0.20 2.76 -0.60
CA GLY A 62 -0.36 4.20 -0.77
C GLY A 62 -0.38 4.62 -2.24
N LEU A 63 0.41 3.97 -3.11
CA LEU A 63 0.39 4.19 -4.55
C LEU A 63 -0.96 3.78 -5.16
N VAL A 64 -1.47 2.60 -4.83
CA VAL A 64 -2.80 2.15 -5.28
C VAL A 64 -3.89 3.12 -4.77
N TYR A 65 -3.83 3.52 -3.51
CA TYR A 65 -4.77 4.48 -2.95
C TYR A 65 -4.67 5.86 -3.61
N CYS A 66 -3.45 6.32 -3.94
CA CYS A 66 -3.23 7.56 -4.68
C CYS A 66 -3.95 7.52 -6.05
N HIS A 67 -3.78 6.46 -6.83
CA HIS A 67 -4.36 6.43 -8.18
C HIS A 67 -5.86 6.08 -8.21
N PHE A 68 -6.34 5.30 -7.25
CA PHE A 68 -7.69 4.72 -7.33
C PHE A 68 -8.59 4.96 -6.12
N GLY A 69 -8.09 5.55 -5.04
CA GLY A 69 -8.85 5.70 -3.79
C GLY A 69 -10.15 6.48 -3.97
N SER A 70 -10.15 7.55 -4.76
CA SER A 70 -11.36 8.33 -5.09
C SER A 70 -12.37 7.49 -5.86
N GLN A 71 -11.93 6.76 -6.90
CA GLN A 71 -12.79 5.87 -7.70
C GLN A 71 -13.41 4.76 -6.87
N ILE A 72 -12.62 4.13 -6.00
CA ILE A 72 -13.09 3.08 -5.09
C ILE A 72 -14.16 3.64 -4.15
N LEU A 73 -13.92 4.80 -3.52
CA LEU A 73 -14.89 5.43 -2.63
C LEU A 73 -16.16 5.84 -3.36
N ALA A 74 -16.04 6.42 -4.55
CA ALA A 74 -17.18 6.79 -5.39
C ALA A 74 -18.08 5.59 -5.69
N ALA A 75 -17.46 4.47 -6.11
CA ALA A 75 -18.16 3.23 -6.42
C ALA A 75 -18.85 2.62 -5.19
N LEU A 76 -18.18 2.61 -4.03
CA LEU A 76 -18.73 2.06 -2.78
C LEU A 76 -19.89 2.91 -2.22
N LEU A 77 -19.82 4.23 -2.38
CA LEU A 77 -20.80 5.17 -1.82
C LEU A 77 -21.94 5.50 -2.79
N GLY A 78 -21.80 5.15 -4.08
CA GLY A 78 -22.72 5.59 -5.13
C GLY A 78 -22.74 7.12 -5.27
N GLN A 79 -21.59 7.78 -5.08
CA GLN A 79 -21.43 9.23 -5.15
C GLN A 79 -20.53 9.63 -6.31
N PRO A 80 -20.62 10.87 -6.83
CA PRO A 80 -19.65 11.39 -7.79
C PRO A 80 -18.23 11.37 -7.21
N GLU A 81 -17.25 10.97 -8.01
CA GLU A 81 -15.84 10.87 -7.59
C GLU A 81 -15.25 12.21 -7.15
N ASP A 82 -15.59 13.28 -7.85
CA ASP A 82 -15.21 14.66 -7.54
C ASP A 82 -16.14 15.32 -6.51
N GLY A 83 -17.09 14.55 -5.96
CA GLY A 83 -18.02 15.01 -4.96
C GLY A 83 -17.33 15.38 -3.64
N PRO A 84 -17.90 16.33 -2.87
CA PRO A 84 -17.30 16.79 -1.60
C PRO A 84 -17.22 15.67 -0.55
N VAL A 85 -18.15 14.71 -0.58
CA VAL A 85 -18.16 13.55 0.31
C VAL A 85 -16.98 12.62 0.02
N VAL A 86 -16.77 12.27 -1.26
CA VAL A 86 -15.64 11.42 -1.67
C VAL A 86 -14.32 12.11 -1.38
N THR A 87 -14.21 13.41 -1.66
CA THR A 87 -13.00 14.20 -1.37
C THR A 87 -12.68 14.20 0.14
N ALA A 88 -13.67 14.45 1.00
CA ALA A 88 -13.47 14.47 2.45
C ALA A 88 -13.10 13.08 2.99
N LEU A 89 -13.73 12.01 2.50
CA LEU A 89 -13.41 10.65 2.90
C LEU A 89 -12.06 10.19 2.37
N TYR A 90 -11.70 10.59 1.16
CA TYR A 90 -10.40 10.31 0.56
C TYR A 90 -9.29 10.82 1.49
N ASP A 91 -9.39 12.07 1.93
CA ASP A 91 -8.41 12.69 2.81
C ASP A 91 -8.39 12.04 4.20
N LYS A 92 -9.56 11.77 4.76
CA LYS A 92 -9.66 11.17 6.10
C LYS A 92 -9.15 9.74 6.14
N LEU A 93 -9.43 8.93 5.13
CA LEU A 93 -8.92 7.56 5.06
C LEU A 93 -7.42 7.52 4.79
N TYR A 94 -6.87 8.47 4.03
CA TYR A 94 -5.41 8.54 3.92
C TYR A 94 -4.79 8.86 5.28
N GLU A 95 -5.18 9.98 5.88
CA GLU A 95 -4.60 10.51 7.12
C GLU A 95 -4.73 9.54 8.31
N ASN A 96 -5.84 8.80 8.41
CA ASN A 96 -6.14 7.98 9.59
C ASN A 96 -5.94 6.49 9.37
N PHE A 97 -5.53 6.05 8.17
CA PHE A 97 -5.37 4.63 7.88
C PHE A 97 -4.24 4.33 6.91
N VAL A 98 -4.26 4.88 5.69
CA VAL A 98 -3.27 4.52 4.65
C VAL A 98 -1.89 5.07 4.97
N GLU A 99 -1.78 6.29 5.51
CA GLU A 99 -0.49 6.90 5.82
C GLU A 99 0.29 6.12 6.89
N GLU A 100 -0.40 5.49 7.86
CA GLU A 100 0.25 4.61 8.85
C GLU A 100 0.88 3.39 8.15
N ILE A 101 0.18 2.80 7.18
CA ILE A 101 0.66 1.66 6.40
C ILE A 101 1.90 2.08 5.60
N ASP A 102 1.82 3.22 4.90
CA ASP A 102 2.92 3.78 4.12
C ASP A 102 4.17 4.02 4.99
N ALA A 103 3.98 4.62 6.16
CA ALA A 103 5.07 4.89 7.09
C ALA A 103 5.73 3.60 7.60
N ILE A 104 4.93 2.63 8.07
CA ILE A 104 5.45 1.36 8.61
C ILE A 104 6.24 0.59 7.55
N ASP A 105 5.69 0.49 6.34
CA ASP A 105 6.29 -0.27 5.24
C ASP A 105 7.61 0.36 4.76
N ASN A 106 7.70 1.70 4.78
CA ASN A 106 8.94 2.42 4.48
C ASN A 106 9.88 2.57 5.70
N GLY A 107 9.56 1.98 6.86
CA GLY A 107 10.37 2.05 8.08
C GLY A 107 10.47 3.46 8.69
N ILE A 108 9.46 4.30 8.48
CA ILE A 108 9.39 5.68 8.98
C ILE A 108 8.83 5.66 10.41
N ALA A 109 9.56 6.27 11.35
CA ALA A 109 9.12 6.42 12.72
C ALA A 109 7.97 7.44 12.84
N GLN A 110 7.03 7.19 13.76
CA GLN A 110 5.88 8.08 14.01
C GLN A 110 6.29 9.46 14.53
N ALA A 111 7.43 9.56 15.22
CA ALA A 111 7.97 10.80 15.76
C ALA A 111 9.50 10.70 15.85
N GLU A 112 10.16 11.84 15.99
CA GLU A 112 11.59 11.89 16.28
C GLU A 112 11.87 11.44 17.73
N GLY A 113 13.02 10.77 17.93
CA GLY A 113 13.48 10.30 19.24
C GLY A 113 12.96 8.90 19.62
N GLU A 114 13.22 8.51 20.88
CA GLU A 114 12.88 7.19 21.38
C GLU A 114 11.39 7.10 21.81
N PRO A 115 10.61 6.15 21.29
CA PRO A 115 9.23 5.96 21.70
C PRO A 115 9.16 5.51 23.16
N ARG A 116 8.15 5.98 23.90
CA ARG A 116 7.95 5.61 25.31
C ARG A 116 7.51 4.15 25.51
N TYR A 117 6.93 3.55 24.48
CA TYR A 117 6.44 2.17 24.48
C TYR A 117 6.41 1.63 23.05
N ALA A 118 6.40 0.31 22.90
CA ALA A 118 6.28 -0.35 21.60
C ALA A 118 4.80 -0.51 21.20
N LEU A 119 4.46 -0.16 19.96
CA LEU A 119 3.17 -0.48 19.35
C LEU A 119 3.31 -1.80 18.58
N THR A 120 2.66 -2.86 19.08
CA THR A 120 2.81 -4.24 18.54
C THR A 120 1.55 -4.75 17.83
N THR A 121 0.53 -3.90 17.67
CA THR A 121 -0.79 -4.31 17.14
C THR A 121 -1.29 -3.43 15.99
N THR A 122 -0.37 -2.83 15.23
CA THR A 122 -0.69 -2.15 13.97
C THR A 122 -1.31 -3.12 12.96
N LEU A 123 -1.94 -2.61 11.89
CA LEU A 123 -2.51 -3.48 10.86
C LEU A 123 -1.44 -4.41 10.26
N SER A 124 -0.28 -3.88 9.89
CA SER A 124 0.83 -4.66 9.34
C SER A 124 1.30 -5.74 10.31
N ALA A 125 1.35 -5.46 11.62
CA ALA A 125 1.70 -6.47 12.62
C ALA A 125 0.63 -7.58 12.71
N ARG A 126 -0.66 -7.22 12.68
CA ARG A 126 -1.77 -8.19 12.73
C ARG A 126 -1.80 -9.09 11.50
N VAL A 127 -1.59 -8.53 10.31
CA VAL A 127 -1.45 -9.31 9.07
C VAL A 127 -0.21 -10.21 9.17
N GLY A 128 0.91 -9.66 9.66
CA GLY A 128 2.14 -10.41 9.87
C GLY A 128 1.99 -11.61 10.82
N HIS A 129 1.10 -11.53 11.82
CA HIS A 129 0.80 -12.64 12.73
C HIS A 129 0.02 -13.80 12.08
N LEU A 130 -0.50 -13.62 10.86
CA LEU A 130 -1.09 -14.71 10.07
C LEU A 130 -0.01 -15.55 9.37
N ASN A 131 1.21 -15.04 9.24
CA ASN A 131 2.31 -15.80 8.68
C ASN A 131 2.79 -16.87 9.68
N PRO A 132 3.26 -18.03 9.18
CA PRO A 132 3.89 -19.04 10.02
C PRO A 132 5.11 -18.46 10.73
N ARG A 133 5.34 -18.90 11.96
CA ARG A 133 6.52 -18.47 12.73
C ARG A 133 7.77 -19.03 12.09
N TRP A 134 8.90 -18.35 12.26
CA TRP A 134 10.20 -18.81 11.73
C TRP A 134 10.59 -20.24 12.19
N ASN A 135 10.03 -20.71 13.31
CA ASN A 135 10.27 -22.02 13.89
C ASN A 135 9.08 -22.99 13.75
N ASP A 136 8.08 -22.62 12.95
CA ASP A 136 6.95 -23.48 12.66
C ASP A 136 7.42 -24.63 11.73
N PRO A 137 7.16 -25.90 12.04
CA PRO A 137 7.48 -27.00 11.14
C PRO A 137 6.78 -26.86 9.78
N ASP A 138 5.65 -26.14 9.72
CA ASP A 138 4.94 -25.84 8.49
C ASP A 138 5.07 -24.34 8.15
N GLN A 139 5.61 -24.06 6.98
CA GLN A 139 5.83 -22.69 6.48
C GLN A 139 4.79 -22.29 5.43
N ASP A 140 3.71 -23.05 5.31
CA ASP A 140 2.63 -22.73 4.40
C ASP A 140 1.87 -21.46 4.86
N THR A 141 1.69 -20.54 3.92
CA THR A 141 1.01 -19.26 4.11
C THR A 141 -0.44 -19.30 3.61
N GLU A 142 -0.90 -20.43 3.05
CA GLU A 142 -2.23 -20.57 2.41
C GLU A 142 -3.31 -21.13 3.34
N VAL A 143 -2.99 -21.40 4.60
CA VAL A 143 -3.93 -21.97 5.60
C VAL A 143 -4.88 -20.93 6.22
N GLY A 144 -4.77 -19.67 5.83
CA GLY A 144 -5.54 -18.52 6.35
C GLY A 144 -6.82 -18.21 5.59
#